data_AF-A0A5P9I735-F1
#
_entry.id   AF-A0A5P9I735-F1
#
_cell.length_a   1.000
_cell.length_b   1.000
_cell.length_c   1.000
_cell.angle_alpha   90.00
_cell.angle_beta   90.00
_cell.angle_gamma   90.00
#
_symmetry.space_group_name_H-M   'P 1'
#
loop_
_entity.id
_entity.type
_entity.pdbx_description
1 polymer ?
#
loop_
_entity_poly.entity_id
_entity_poly.type
_entity_poly.pdbx_seq_one_letter_code
_entity_poly.pdbx_strand_id
1 'polypeptide(L)'
;MDYAEHDFEIRKDVLRQLKHFSEPSNVAAVRTLAFEYALIAGSIYLCVGVSYWFYPLAIIIIGSAQRTFANILHEAAHFHFAKNKLLNFLGGTVLTSYLIFHMFTPYRNSHVGFHHRHFGDPEDDPDYNFHILLGLYEAKESHSRFILKNLVLALIGYRSWEYIKYIYQDRILFTKDKMDLSRICAAPSARLGHFPFEGDRAFPAQCGVPPPRIVEAIDVFEDCHLSLPPCCP
;
A
#
# COMPACT_ATOMS: atom_id res chain seq x y z
N MET A 1 14.58 -11.04 -28.04
CA MET A 1 15.28 -11.56 -26.84
C MET A 1 14.22 -12.21 -26.00
N ASP A 2 14.33 -13.52 -25.84
CA ASP A 2 13.41 -14.33 -25.06
C ASP A 2 13.79 -14.18 -23.58
N TYR A 3 12.91 -13.58 -22.78
CA TYR A 3 13.14 -13.31 -21.35
C TYR A 3 12.56 -14.41 -20.44
N ALA A 4 12.03 -15.49 -21.02
CA ALA A 4 11.24 -16.49 -20.29
C ALA A 4 12.06 -17.54 -19.52
N GLU A 5 13.39 -17.52 -19.58
CA GLU A 5 14.19 -18.71 -19.23
C GLU A 5 15.25 -18.47 -18.14
N HIS A 6 15.03 -17.51 -17.24
CA HIS A 6 15.86 -17.36 -16.03
C HIS A 6 15.00 -17.57 -14.78
N ASP A 7 14.68 -18.84 -14.54
CA ASP A 7 14.11 -19.26 -13.28
C ASP A 7 15.23 -19.18 -12.23
N PHE A 8 15.30 -18.05 -11.53
CA PHE A 8 16.28 -17.85 -10.47
C PHE A 8 15.88 -18.73 -9.28
N GLU A 9 16.41 -19.96 -9.23
CA GLU A 9 16.27 -20.83 -8.06
C GLU A 9 16.96 -20.19 -6.85
N ILE A 10 16.20 -19.44 -6.04
CA ILE A 10 16.71 -18.84 -4.82
C ILE A 10 17.00 -19.96 -3.83
N ARG A 11 18.27 -20.09 -3.42
CA ARG A 11 18.67 -21.14 -2.49
C ARG A 11 17.90 -21.06 -1.18
N LYS A 12 17.49 -22.22 -0.64
CA LYS A 12 16.65 -22.34 0.57
C LYS A 12 17.28 -21.73 1.83
N ASP A 13 18.60 -21.69 1.91
CA ASP A 13 19.34 -21.02 2.99
C ASP A 13 19.17 -19.50 2.93
N VAL A 14 19.15 -18.91 1.72
CA VAL A 14 18.90 -17.49 1.50
C VAL A 14 17.46 -17.15 1.87
N LEU A 15 16.48 -17.93 1.42
CA LEU A 15 15.06 -17.74 1.80
C LEU A 15 14.87 -17.78 3.33
N ARG A 16 15.57 -18.69 4.02
CA ARG A 16 15.53 -18.77 5.49
C ARG A 16 16.11 -17.52 6.16
N GLN A 17 17.19 -16.97 5.62
CA GLN A 17 17.78 -15.72 6.13
C GLN A 17 16.85 -14.53 5.87
N LEU A 18 16.23 -14.45 4.69
CA LEU A 18 15.27 -13.40 4.34
C LEU A 18 14.04 -13.40 5.25
N LYS A 19 13.54 -14.59 5.62
CA LYS A 19 12.39 -14.72 6.51
C LYS A 19 12.61 -14.00 7.85
N HIS A 20 13.83 -14.03 8.40
CA HIS A 20 14.14 -13.33 9.64
C HIS A 20 13.94 -11.82 9.52
N PHE A 21 14.29 -11.23 8.37
CA PHE A 21 14.11 -9.80 8.11
C PHE A 21 12.67 -9.43 7.73
N SER A 22 11.87 -10.41 7.33
CA SER A 22 10.48 -10.21 6.93
C SER A 22 9.49 -10.30 8.11
N GLU A 23 9.95 -10.67 9.32
CA GLU A 23 9.05 -10.80 10.46
C GLU A 23 8.66 -9.42 11.04
N PRO A 24 7.34 -9.11 11.13
CA PRO A 24 6.89 -7.84 11.69
C PRO A 24 7.23 -7.76 13.19
N SER A 25 7.42 -6.55 13.73
CA SER A 25 7.76 -6.36 15.16
C SER A 25 6.97 -5.21 15.78
N ASN A 26 6.23 -5.50 16.87
CA ASN A 26 5.45 -4.48 17.59
C ASN A 26 6.33 -3.38 18.17
N VAL A 27 7.52 -3.75 18.69
CA VAL A 27 8.46 -2.78 19.28
C VAL A 27 9.02 -1.86 18.19
N ALA A 28 9.38 -2.43 17.04
CA ALA A 28 9.84 -1.63 15.90
C ALA A 28 8.74 -0.69 15.42
N ALA A 29 7.51 -1.17 15.27
CA ALA A 29 6.36 -0.37 14.85
C ALA A 29 6.12 0.83 15.78
N VAL A 30 6.07 0.61 17.10
CA VAL A 30 5.87 1.67 18.08
C VAL A 30 7.04 2.66 18.08
N ARG A 31 8.28 2.17 17.98
CA ARG A 31 9.47 3.03 17.92
C ARG A 31 9.47 3.91 16.66
N THR A 32 9.11 3.36 15.50
CA THR A 32 9.00 4.12 14.26
C THR A 32 7.95 5.22 14.40
N LEU A 33 6.75 4.90 14.89
CA LEU A 33 5.71 5.91 15.12
C LEU A 33 6.19 7.00 16.10
N ALA A 34 6.73 6.60 17.26
CA ALA A 34 7.20 7.55 18.27
C ALA A 34 8.29 8.48 17.73
N PHE A 35 9.22 7.94 16.93
CA PHE A 35 10.29 8.72 16.31
C PHE A 35 9.75 9.75 15.32
N GLU A 36 8.85 9.35 14.41
CA GLU A 36 8.26 10.26 13.44
C GLU A 36 7.44 11.37 14.10
N TYR A 37 6.64 11.02 15.12
CA TYR A 37 5.91 12.01 15.92
C TYR A 37 6.84 12.96 16.67
N ALA A 38 7.97 12.47 17.19
CA ALA A 38 8.97 13.31 17.85
C ALA A 38 9.63 14.28 16.87
N LEU A 39 9.93 13.85 15.64
CA LEU A 39 10.45 14.74 14.59
C LEU A 39 9.45 15.84 14.22
N ILE A 40 8.18 15.49 14.07
CA ILE A 40 7.11 16.45 13.78
C ILE A 40 6.96 17.44 14.95
N ALA A 41 6.84 16.94 16.18
CA ALA A 41 6.69 17.77 17.38
C ALA A 41 7.91 18.69 17.59
N GLY A 42 9.13 18.16 17.39
CA GLY A 42 10.37 18.95 17.45
C GLY A 42 10.42 20.03 16.38
N SER A 43 9.98 19.73 15.15
CA SER A 43 9.91 20.71 14.06
C SER A 43 8.93 21.84 14.39
N ILE A 44 7.75 21.50 14.93
CA ILE A 44 6.76 22.49 15.38
C ILE A 44 7.31 23.35 16.51
N TYR A 45 7.95 22.74 17.51
CA TYR A 45 8.56 23.44 18.63
C TYR A 45 9.64 24.43 18.17
N LEU A 46 10.52 24.03 17.25
CA LEU A 46 11.55 24.93 16.71
C LEU A 46 10.94 26.12 15.97
N CYS A 47 9.90 25.90 15.15
CA CYS A 47 9.24 26.97 14.40
C CYS A 47 8.52 27.97 15.30
N VAL A 48 7.77 27.49 16.30
CA VAL A 48 6.90 28.33 17.14
C VAL A 48 7.61 28.85 18.38
N GLY A 49 8.45 28.01 19.00
CA GLY A 49 9.11 28.30 20.28
C GLY A 49 10.50 28.93 20.15
N VAL A 50 11.18 28.75 19.02
CA VAL A 50 12.55 29.28 18.83
C VAL A 50 12.58 30.37 17.76
N SER A 51 12.22 30.05 16.51
CA SER A 51 12.23 31.04 15.43
C SER A 51 11.48 30.56 14.18
N TYR A 52 10.82 31.49 13.48
CA TYR A 52 10.22 31.22 12.17
C TYR A 52 11.26 30.81 11.10
N TRP A 53 12.56 31.10 11.32
CA TRP A 53 13.62 30.68 10.40
C TRP A 53 13.77 29.16 10.28
N PHE A 54 13.15 28.37 11.18
CA PHE A 54 13.12 26.92 11.07
C PHE A 54 12.09 26.37 10.09
N TYR A 55 11.19 27.20 9.51
CA TYR A 55 10.17 26.73 8.57
C TYR A 55 10.73 25.94 7.36
N PRO A 56 11.80 26.38 6.68
CA PRO A 56 12.35 25.61 5.56
C PRO A 56 12.83 24.20 5.97
N LEU A 57 13.47 24.09 7.13
CA LEU A 57 13.91 22.80 7.66
C LEU A 57 12.73 21.93 8.07
N ALA A 58 11.72 22.52 8.71
CA ALA A 58 10.51 21.82 9.11
C ALA A 58 9.73 21.26 7.90
N ILE A 59 9.67 22.00 6.79
CA ILE A 59 9.06 21.50 5.54
C ILE A 59 9.74 20.22 5.07
N ILE A 60 11.08 20.17 5.09
CA ILE A 60 11.84 18.99 4.68
C ILE A 60 11.60 17.81 5.64
N ILE A 61 11.68 18.06 6.95
CA ILE A 61 11.53 17.00 7.97
C ILE A 61 10.10 16.46 7.98
N ILE A 62 9.09 17.34 8.01
CA ILE A 62 7.68 16.92 8.03
C ILE A 62 7.31 16.24 6.70
N GLY A 63 7.80 16.74 5.56
CA GLY A 63 7.61 16.06 4.28
C GLY A 63 8.22 14.65 4.25
N SER A 64 9.40 14.46 4.86
CA SER A 64 9.99 13.14 5.04
C SER A 64 9.15 12.25 5.96
N ALA A 65 8.61 12.79 7.06
CA ALA A 65 7.75 12.04 7.98
C ALA A 65 6.44 11.60 7.29
N GLN A 66 5.85 12.45 6.44
CA GLN A 66 4.69 12.11 5.62
C GLN A 66 5.00 10.95 4.66
N ARG A 67 6.22 10.88 4.11
CA ARG A 67 6.65 9.73 3.31
C ARG A 67 6.75 8.45 4.16
N THR A 68 7.26 8.53 5.39
CA THR A 68 7.23 7.38 6.30
C THR A 68 5.79 6.95 6.62
N PHE A 69 4.86 7.89 6.83
CA PHE A 69 3.44 7.58 7.05
C PHE A 69 2.81 6.84 5.87
N ALA A 70 3.13 7.22 4.63
CA ALA A 70 2.67 6.49 3.44
C ALA A 70 3.26 5.07 3.38
N ASN A 71 4.52 4.89 3.78
CA ASN A 71 5.13 3.55 3.86
C ASN A 71 4.47 2.69 4.95
N ILE A 72 4.16 3.26 6.12
CA ILE A 72 3.44 2.55 7.18
C ILE A 72 2.05 2.11 6.71
N LEU A 73 1.33 2.98 5.99
CA LEU A 73 0.06 2.62 5.34
C LEU A 73 0.23 1.43 4.39
N HIS A 74 1.24 1.45 3.53
CA HIS A 74 1.56 0.36 2.60
C HIS A 74 1.77 -0.96 3.36
N GLU A 75 2.68 -0.99 4.33
CA GLU A 75 2.98 -2.19 5.13
C GLU A 75 1.76 -2.67 5.93
N ALA A 76 0.98 -1.74 6.49
CA ALA A 76 -0.24 -2.06 7.23
C ALA A 76 -1.35 -2.63 6.34
N ALA A 77 -1.46 -2.18 5.08
CA ALA A 77 -2.41 -2.73 4.11
C ALA A 77 -2.10 -4.20 3.77
N HIS A 78 -0.81 -4.55 3.81
CA HIS A 78 -0.32 -5.93 3.71
C HIS A 78 -0.32 -6.69 5.04
N PHE A 79 -0.69 -6.05 6.15
CA PHE A 79 -0.61 -6.60 7.52
C PHE A 79 0.80 -6.97 8.00
N HIS A 80 1.83 -6.31 7.46
CA HIS A 80 3.24 -6.54 7.77
C HIS A 80 3.88 -5.41 8.60
N PHE A 81 3.12 -4.40 9.01
CA PHE A 81 3.66 -3.32 9.85
C PHE A 81 3.96 -3.79 11.30
N ALA A 82 3.08 -4.61 11.88
CA ALA A 82 3.22 -5.09 13.26
C ALA A 82 2.73 -6.55 13.42
N LYS A 83 3.10 -7.23 14.51
CA LYS A 83 2.53 -8.57 14.84
C LYS A 83 1.08 -8.44 15.31
N ASN A 84 0.76 -7.34 16.01
CA ASN A 84 -0.56 -7.07 16.54
C ASN A 84 -1.49 -6.49 15.45
N LYS A 85 -2.66 -7.12 15.24
CA LYS A 85 -3.64 -6.70 14.22
C LYS A 85 -4.24 -5.31 14.48
N LEU A 86 -4.52 -4.98 15.75
CA LEU A 86 -5.01 -3.66 16.13
C LEU A 86 -3.95 -2.58 15.84
N LEU A 87 -2.67 -2.88 16.13
CA LEU A 87 -1.58 -1.94 15.82
C LEU A 87 -1.38 -1.74 14.32
N ASN A 88 -1.53 -2.77 13.49
CA ASN A 88 -1.57 -2.60 12.03
C ASN A 88 -2.72 -1.69 11.62
N PHE A 89 -3.93 -1.95 12.12
CA PHE A 89 -5.11 -1.16 11.76
C PHE A 89 -4.96 0.31 12.18
N LEU A 90 -4.61 0.57 13.45
CA LEU A 90 -4.41 1.93 13.96
C LEU A 90 -3.24 2.63 13.27
N GLY A 91 -2.13 1.90 13.08
CA GLY A 91 -0.94 2.36 12.37
C GLY A 91 -1.26 2.78 10.94
N GLY A 92 -2.03 1.98 10.20
CA GLY A 92 -2.48 2.28 8.84
C GLY A 92 -3.75 3.13 8.75
N THR A 93 -4.26 3.70 9.83
CA THR A 93 -5.45 4.57 9.80
C THR A 93 -5.18 5.90 10.50
N VAL A 94 -5.65 6.02 11.75
CA VAL A 94 -5.70 7.26 12.53
C VAL A 94 -4.31 7.78 12.89
N LEU A 95 -3.33 6.90 13.05
CA LEU A 95 -1.98 7.30 13.46
C LEU A 95 -1.11 7.79 12.29
N THR A 96 -1.45 7.47 11.04
CA THR A 96 -0.61 7.89 9.89
C THR A 96 -1.45 8.33 8.70
N SER A 97 -2.26 7.44 8.16
CA SER A 97 -2.87 7.58 6.84
C SER A 97 -3.86 8.73 6.77
N TYR A 98 -4.67 8.94 7.82
CA TYR A 98 -5.58 10.09 7.89
C TYR A 98 -4.83 11.42 7.96
N LEU A 99 -3.63 11.45 8.53
CA LEU A 99 -2.79 12.66 8.61
C LEU A 99 -2.20 13.05 7.24
N ILE A 100 -2.16 12.11 6.29
CA ILE A 100 -1.75 12.33 4.91
C ILE A 100 -2.94 12.18 3.93
N PHE A 101 -4.17 12.29 4.43
CA PHE A 101 -5.40 12.26 3.64
C PHE A 101 -5.65 10.96 2.86
N HIS A 102 -5.15 9.83 3.36
CA HIS A 102 -5.41 8.50 2.82
C HIS A 102 -6.40 7.70 3.67
N MET A 103 -7.37 7.07 3.01
CA MET A 103 -8.28 6.11 3.64
C MET A 103 -7.73 4.68 3.52
N PHE A 104 -7.66 3.95 4.63
CA PHE A 104 -7.06 2.61 4.68
C PHE A 104 -7.76 1.59 3.77
N THR A 105 -9.08 1.43 3.91
CA THR A 105 -9.81 0.38 3.17
C THR A 105 -9.78 0.61 1.65
N PRO A 106 -10.08 1.81 1.12
CA PRO A 106 -9.97 2.06 -0.31
C PRO A 106 -8.54 1.88 -0.85
N TYR A 107 -7.53 2.34 -0.09
CA TYR A 107 -6.13 2.13 -0.44
C TYR A 107 -5.77 0.65 -0.49
N ARG A 108 -6.17 -0.14 0.51
CA ARG A 108 -5.90 -1.58 0.52
C ARG A 108 -6.60 -2.31 -0.63
N ASN A 109 -7.85 -1.95 -0.95
CA ASN A 109 -8.61 -2.60 -2.02
C ASN A 109 -7.97 -2.37 -3.38
N SER A 110 -7.67 -1.13 -3.72
CA SER A 110 -6.98 -0.75 -4.96
C SER A 110 -5.55 -1.28 -5.03
N HIS A 111 -4.75 -1.10 -3.99
CA HIS A 111 -3.36 -1.52 -3.97
C HIS A 111 -3.23 -3.04 -3.95
N VAL A 112 -3.79 -3.70 -2.93
CA VAL A 112 -3.62 -5.15 -2.74
C VAL A 112 -4.60 -5.96 -3.59
N GLY A 113 -5.79 -5.45 -3.85
CA GLY A 113 -6.83 -6.16 -4.63
C GLY A 113 -6.66 -6.02 -6.14
N PHE A 114 -6.24 -4.85 -6.64
CA PHE A 114 -6.08 -4.60 -8.08
C PHE A 114 -4.62 -4.52 -8.50
N HIS A 115 -3.84 -3.55 -7.98
CA HIS A 115 -2.46 -3.32 -8.43
C HIS A 115 -1.56 -4.56 -8.30
N HIS A 116 -1.50 -5.19 -7.11
CA HIS A 116 -0.68 -6.41 -6.92
C HIS A 116 -1.17 -7.59 -7.75
N ARG A 117 -2.47 -7.65 -8.06
CA ARG A 117 -3.09 -8.77 -8.77
C ARG A 117 -2.90 -8.66 -10.29
N HIS A 118 -2.98 -7.45 -10.83
CA HIS A 118 -2.90 -7.17 -12.26
C HIS A 118 -1.63 -6.37 -12.60
N PHE A 119 -0.54 -6.62 -11.87
CA PHE A 119 0.67 -5.80 -11.91
C PHE A 119 1.15 -5.51 -13.34
N GLY A 120 1.18 -4.24 -13.72
CA GLY A 120 1.62 -3.80 -15.05
C GLY A 120 0.56 -3.91 -16.15
N ASP A 121 -0.70 -4.19 -15.82
CA ASP A 121 -1.83 -4.13 -16.74
C ASP A 121 -2.35 -2.68 -16.86
N PRO A 122 -2.32 -2.04 -18.04
CA PRO A 122 -2.78 -0.66 -18.20
C PRO A 122 -4.25 -0.40 -17.85
N GLU A 123 -5.10 -1.42 -17.91
CA GLU A 123 -6.55 -1.28 -17.71
C GLU A 123 -6.95 -1.69 -16.28
N ASP A 124 -6.35 -2.76 -15.75
CA ASP A 124 -6.73 -3.36 -14.47
C ASP A 124 -5.81 -3.00 -13.29
N ASP A 125 -4.63 -2.42 -13.54
CA ASP A 125 -3.74 -1.87 -12.51
C ASP A 125 -3.88 -0.34 -12.41
N PRO A 126 -4.61 0.18 -11.39
CA PRO A 126 -4.89 1.60 -11.27
C PRO A 126 -3.63 2.43 -10.98
N ASP A 127 -2.62 1.85 -10.33
CA ASP A 127 -1.38 2.55 -9.98
C ASP A 127 -0.48 2.65 -11.23
N TYR A 128 -0.43 1.58 -12.03
CA TYR A 128 0.29 1.56 -13.30
C TYR A 128 -0.34 2.50 -14.33
N ASN A 129 -1.67 2.45 -14.47
CA ASN A 129 -2.42 3.38 -15.32
C ASN A 129 -2.11 4.84 -14.97
N PHE A 130 -2.14 5.17 -13.67
CA PHE A 130 -1.81 6.52 -13.20
C PHE A 130 -0.38 6.94 -13.57
N HIS A 131 0.61 6.05 -13.44
CA HIS A 131 1.98 6.35 -13.85
C HIS A 131 2.13 6.56 -15.36
N ILE A 132 1.38 5.81 -16.19
CA ILE A 132 1.32 6.04 -17.64
C ILE A 132 0.73 7.41 -17.93
N LEU A 133 -0.40 7.77 -17.31
CA LEU A 133 -1.07 9.07 -17.48
C LEU A 133 -0.16 10.24 -17.08
N LEU A 134 0.69 10.05 -16.07
CA LEU A 134 1.69 11.03 -15.67
C LEU A 134 2.89 11.14 -16.63
N GLY A 135 3.00 10.26 -17.63
CA GLY A 135 4.11 10.20 -18.58
C GLY A 135 5.41 9.71 -17.96
N LEU A 136 5.36 8.87 -16.91
CA LEU A 136 6.57 8.40 -16.21
C LEU A 136 7.32 7.30 -16.97
N TYR A 137 6.66 6.63 -17.92
CA TYR A 137 7.23 5.55 -18.73
C TYR A 137 7.57 5.97 -20.18
N GLU A 138 7.66 7.27 -20.45
CA GLU A 138 8.01 7.78 -21.79
C GLU A 138 9.50 7.58 -22.12
N ALA A 139 9.86 6.40 -22.62
CA ALA A 139 11.24 6.05 -22.97
C ALA A 139 11.86 6.86 -24.13
N LYS A 140 11.07 7.69 -24.82
CA LYS A 140 11.52 8.49 -25.98
C LYS A 140 12.12 9.84 -25.61
N GLU A 141 11.91 10.31 -24.39
CA GLU A 141 12.46 11.59 -23.93
C GLU A 141 13.93 11.47 -23.48
N SER A 142 14.71 12.55 -23.65
CA SER A 142 16.05 12.62 -23.06
C SER A 142 15.98 12.66 -21.53
N HIS A 143 16.84 11.89 -20.85
CA HIS A 143 16.91 11.79 -19.39
C HIS A 143 16.94 13.15 -18.68
N SER A 144 17.72 14.12 -19.17
CA SER A 144 17.81 15.45 -18.55
C SER A 144 16.50 16.23 -18.67
N ARG A 145 15.82 16.11 -19.82
CA ARG A 145 14.52 16.75 -20.05
C ARG A 145 13.45 16.11 -19.15
N PHE A 146 13.46 14.79 -19.05
CA PHE A 146 12.56 14.04 -18.17
C PHE A 146 12.75 14.46 -16.70
N ILE A 147 13.99 14.48 -16.22
CA ILE A 147 14.30 14.88 -14.83
C ILE A 147 13.89 16.32 -14.57
N LEU A 148 14.27 17.26 -15.44
CA LEU A 148 13.95 18.67 -15.28
C LEU A 148 12.44 18.91 -15.31
N LYS A 149 11.71 18.28 -16.26
CA LYS A 149 10.24 18.32 -16.34
C LYS A 149 9.63 17.88 -15.02
N ASN A 150 10.01 16.71 -14.52
CA ASN A 150 9.45 16.15 -13.30
C ASN A 150 9.80 16.97 -12.06
N LEU A 151 11.02 17.51 -11.97
CA LEU A 151 11.44 18.36 -10.88
C LEU A 151 10.62 19.67 -10.85
N VAL A 152 10.48 20.34 -12.00
CA VAL A 152 9.70 21.58 -12.09
C VAL A 152 8.24 21.32 -11.75
N LEU A 153 7.62 20.27 -12.32
CA LEU A 153 6.23 19.91 -12.04
C LEU A 153 6.01 19.53 -10.56
N ALA A 154 7.00 18.95 -9.89
CA ALA A 154 6.95 18.68 -8.45
C ALA A 154 7.07 19.96 -7.63
N LEU A 155 8.01 20.86 -7.96
CA LEU A 155 8.24 22.11 -7.23
C LEU A 155 7.06 23.09 -7.32
N ILE A 156 6.38 23.15 -8.47
CA ILE A 156 5.16 23.97 -8.62
C ILE A 156 3.92 23.31 -8.00
N GLY A 157 4.05 22.09 -7.47
CA GLY A 157 2.95 21.34 -6.84
C GLY A 157 1.99 20.67 -7.83
N TYR A 158 2.22 20.74 -9.13
CA TYR A 158 1.35 20.14 -10.14
C TYR A 158 1.27 18.61 -9.99
N ARG A 159 2.39 17.93 -9.75
CA ARG A 159 2.40 16.48 -9.48
C ARG A 159 1.57 16.12 -8.25
N SER A 160 1.70 16.90 -7.18
CA SER A 160 0.92 16.70 -5.95
C SER A 160 -0.57 16.90 -6.21
N TRP A 161 -0.95 17.88 -7.02
CA TRP A 161 -2.34 18.13 -7.41
C TRP A 161 -2.94 16.98 -8.21
N GLU A 162 -2.23 16.47 -9.22
CA GLU A 162 -2.67 15.30 -10.00
C GLU A 162 -2.79 14.05 -9.12
N TYR A 163 -1.89 13.86 -8.16
CA TYR A 163 -1.98 12.77 -7.19
C TYR A 163 -3.19 12.90 -6.26
N ILE A 164 -3.49 14.11 -5.77
CA ILE A 164 -4.69 14.36 -4.94
C ILE A 164 -5.96 14.07 -5.73
N LYS A 165 -6.04 14.48 -7.01
CA LYS A 165 -7.17 14.13 -7.89
C LYS A 165 -7.33 12.63 -8.02
N TYR A 166 -6.24 11.92 -8.27
CA TYR A 166 -6.23 10.47 -8.39
C TYR A 166 -6.74 9.81 -7.10
N ILE A 167 -6.22 10.20 -5.92
CA ILE A 167 -6.72 9.71 -4.63
C ILE A 167 -8.22 10.01 -4.50
N TYR A 168 -8.64 11.21 -4.83
CA TYR A 168 -10.05 11.59 -4.68
C TYR A 168 -10.96 10.74 -5.57
N GLN A 169 -10.59 10.55 -6.84
CA GLN A 169 -11.38 9.77 -7.79
C GLN A 169 -11.38 8.28 -7.48
N ASP A 170 -10.21 7.71 -7.16
CA ASP A 170 -10.03 6.26 -7.07
C ASP A 170 -10.17 5.72 -5.64
N ARG A 171 -9.99 6.57 -4.62
CA ARG A 171 -10.01 6.17 -3.20
C ARG A 171 -11.17 6.79 -2.42
N ILE A 172 -11.65 7.98 -2.78
CA ILE A 172 -12.75 8.67 -2.05
C ILE A 172 -14.10 8.48 -2.74
N LEU A 173 -14.19 8.73 -4.05
CA LEU A 173 -15.38 8.47 -4.86
C LEU A 173 -15.57 6.98 -5.22
N PHE A 174 -14.92 6.11 -4.45
CA PHE A 174 -14.93 4.67 -4.65
C PHE A 174 -16.36 4.12 -4.65
N THR A 175 -16.83 3.68 -5.83
CA THR A 175 -18.10 2.99 -6.01
C THR A 175 -17.97 1.52 -5.61
N LYS A 176 -18.95 0.99 -4.87
CA LYS A 176 -18.97 -0.41 -4.38
C LYS A 176 -18.74 -1.47 -5.46
N ASP A 177 -19.07 -1.18 -6.71
CA ASP A 177 -18.89 -2.09 -7.86
C ASP A 177 -17.42 -2.40 -8.18
N LYS A 178 -16.48 -1.60 -7.68
CA LYS A 178 -15.02 -1.82 -7.82
C LYS A 178 -14.39 -2.52 -6.61
N MET A 179 -15.17 -3.15 -5.73
CA MET A 179 -14.63 -3.97 -4.64
C MET A 179 -14.24 -5.35 -5.18
N ASP A 180 -12.99 -5.78 -4.94
CA ASP A 180 -12.65 -7.18 -5.19
C ASP A 180 -13.29 -8.07 -4.10
N LEU A 181 -14.53 -8.50 -4.38
CA LEU A 181 -15.32 -9.38 -3.53
C LEU A 181 -14.85 -10.84 -3.56
N SER A 182 -13.89 -11.21 -4.41
CA SER A 182 -13.36 -12.58 -4.46
C SER A 182 -12.81 -13.02 -3.10
N ARG A 183 -12.30 -12.08 -2.30
CA ARG A 183 -11.83 -12.31 -0.92
C ARG A 183 -12.94 -12.37 0.14
N ILE A 184 -14.15 -11.90 -0.17
CA ILE A 184 -15.32 -11.99 0.74
C ILE A 184 -16.10 -13.29 0.48
N CYS A 185 -16.19 -13.74 -0.78
CA CYS A 185 -16.87 -14.97 -1.16
C CYS A 185 -16.13 -16.27 -0.79
N ALA A 186 -14.85 -16.20 -0.40
CA ALA A 186 -14.11 -17.35 0.12
C ALA A 186 -14.49 -17.73 1.58
N ALA A 187 -15.34 -16.94 2.25
CA ALA A 187 -15.97 -17.36 3.49
C ALA A 187 -17.21 -18.22 3.16
N PRO A 188 -17.31 -19.48 3.64
CA PRO A 188 -18.49 -20.30 3.41
C PRO A 188 -19.73 -19.53 3.86
N SER A 189 -20.73 -19.48 2.99
CA SER A 189 -22.02 -18.83 3.20
C SER A 189 -22.63 -19.21 4.56
N ALA A 190 -22.36 -18.43 5.60
CA ALA A 190 -23.06 -18.52 6.86
C ALA A 190 -24.42 -17.83 6.67
N ARG A 191 -25.38 -18.67 6.31
CA ARG A 191 -26.84 -18.49 6.25
C ARG A 191 -27.32 -17.24 7.03
N LEU A 192 -27.83 -16.27 6.27
CA LEU A 192 -28.56 -15.09 6.73
C LEU A 192 -29.72 -15.49 7.66
N GLY A 193 -29.62 -15.09 8.92
CA GLY A 193 -30.72 -15.03 9.88
C GLY A 193 -30.67 -13.69 10.59
N HIS A 194 -31.78 -12.95 10.51
CA HIS A 194 -32.10 -11.70 11.19
C HIS A 194 -31.31 -11.42 12.48
N PHE A 195 -30.67 -10.24 12.56
CA PHE A 195 -30.43 -9.57 13.84
C PHE A 195 -30.68 -8.06 13.72
N PRO A 196 -31.44 -7.46 14.65
CA PRO A 196 -31.74 -6.04 14.67
C PRO A 196 -30.52 -5.24 15.13
N PHE A 197 -30.44 -4.01 14.64
CA PHE A 197 -29.36 -3.07 14.89
C PHE A 197 -29.61 -2.36 16.23
N GLU A 198 -28.97 -2.82 17.31
CA GLU A 198 -28.91 -2.12 18.59
C GLU A 198 -27.45 -2.04 19.03
N GLY A 199 -26.97 -0.83 19.31
CA GLY A 199 -25.58 -0.57 19.65
C GLY A 199 -25.22 -0.99 21.07
N ASP A 200 -24.07 -1.63 21.23
CA ASP A 200 -23.05 -1.27 22.22
C ASP A 200 -21.85 -2.23 22.12
N ARG A 201 -20.68 -1.71 22.53
CA ARG A 201 -19.43 -2.41 22.88
C ARG A 201 -19.43 -3.94 22.83
N ALA A 202 -18.61 -4.51 21.95
CA ALA A 202 -17.58 -5.52 22.26
C ALA A 202 -17.14 -6.24 20.97
N PHE A 203 -15.86 -6.21 20.64
CA PHE A 203 -15.26 -7.24 19.79
C PHE A 203 -15.34 -8.57 20.55
N PRO A 204 -15.98 -9.64 20.03
CA PRO A 204 -15.71 -10.97 20.52
C PRO A 204 -14.47 -11.50 19.81
N ALA A 205 -13.52 -11.93 20.62
CA ALA A 205 -12.45 -12.82 20.22
C ALA A 205 -13.02 -14.18 19.77
N GLN A 206 -12.22 -14.86 18.95
CA GLN A 206 -12.23 -16.29 18.62
C GLN A 206 -13.07 -16.73 17.41
N CYS A 207 -12.35 -17.14 16.37
CA CYS A 207 -12.37 -18.56 15.99
C CYS A 207 -11.04 -18.91 15.29
N GLY A 208 -10.44 -20.03 15.70
CA GLY A 208 -9.16 -20.53 15.21
C GLY A 208 -9.26 -21.00 13.76
N VAL A 209 -8.98 -20.09 12.83
CA VAL A 209 -8.71 -20.41 11.43
C VAL A 209 -7.18 -20.50 11.30
N PRO A 210 -6.61 -21.57 10.70
CA PRO A 210 -5.19 -21.57 10.37
C PRO A 210 -4.88 -20.30 9.55
N PRO A 211 -3.71 -19.67 9.73
CA PRO A 211 -3.38 -18.46 8.98
C PRO A 211 -3.57 -18.75 7.49
N PRO A 212 -4.27 -17.88 6.73
CA PRO A 212 -4.34 -18.06 5.29
C PRO A 212 -2.91 -18.09 4.78
N ARG A 213 -2.58 -19.14 4.02
CA ARG A 213 -1.30 -19.25 3.32
C ARG A 213 -1.16 -17.96 2.51
N ILE A 214 -0.13 -17.18 2.84
CA ILE A 214 0.30 -16.08 1.99
C ILE A 214 0.75 -16.76 0.71
N VAL A 215 -0.05 -16.62 -0.34
CA VAL A 215 0.35 -16.96 -1.71
C VAL A 215 1.44 -15.95 -2.05
N GLU A 216 2.69 -16.34 -1.83
CA GLU A 216 3.85 -15.60 -2.30
C GLU A 216 3.82 -15.63 -3.84
N ALA A 217 4.42 -14.63 -4.49
CA ALA A 217 4.47 -14.48 -5.94
C ALA A 217 5.05 -15.69 -6.72
N ILE A 218 5.57 -16.70 -6.02
CA ILE A 218 6.04 -17.98 -6.57
C ILE A 218 4.88 -18.92 -6.95
N ASP A 219 3.76 -18.90 -6.20
CA ASP A 219 2.63 -19.81 -6.43
C ASP A 219 1.84 -19.46 -7.71
N VAL A 220 2.02 -18.27 -8.29
CA VAL A 220 1.37 -17.85 -9.56
C VAL A 220 2.00 -18.55 -10.78
N PHE A 221 3.25 -19.02 -10.67
CA PHE A 221 3.95 -19.66 -11.79
C PHE A 221 3.64 -21.16 -11.93
N GLU A 222 3.19 -21.84 -10.86
CA GLU A 222 2.94 -23.29 -10.89
C GLU A 222 1.58 -23.66 -11.50
N ASP A 223 0.60 -22.74 -11.50
CA ASP A 223 -0.77 -22.98 -12.00
C ASP A 223 -0.97 -22.64 -13.50
N CYS A 224 0.04 -22.09 -14.20
CA CYS A 224 -0.06 -21.80 -15.64
C CYS A 224 0.22 -23.00 -16.56
N HIS A 225 0.59 -24.16 -16.01
CA HIS A 225 0.70 -25.40 -16.78
C HIS A 225 -0.49 -26.30 -16.52
N LEU A 226 -1.66 -26.01 -17.11
CA LEU A 226 -2.62 -27.00 -17.62
C LEU A 226 -3.82 -26.33 -18.27
N SER A 227 -4.11 -26.74 -19.51
CA SER A 227 -5.35 -26.57 -20.30
C SER A 227 -5.35 -25.54 -21.44
N LEU A 228 -4.58 -25.84 -22.50
CA LEU A 228 -5.00 -25.48 -23.85
C LEU A 228 -6.19 -26.37 -24.26
N PRO A 229 -7.30 -25.82 -24.79
CA PRO A 229 -8.38 -26.65 -25.34
C PRO A 229 -7.93 -27.31 -26.65
N PRO A 230 -8.36 -28.55 -26.95
CA PRO A 230 -8.03 -29.19 -28.21
C PRO A 230 -8.69 -28.44 -29.36
N CYS A 231 -7.89 -28.07 -30.36
CA CYS A 231 -8.37 -27.71 -31.68
C CYS A 231 -9.06 -28.93 -32.30
N CYS A 232 -10.33 -28.82 -32.67
CA CYS A 232 -10.97 -29.76 -33.58
C CYS A 232 -10.89 -29.23 -35.02
N PRO A 233 -10.70 -30.12 -36.02
CA PRO A 233 -10.71 -29.79 -37.45
C PRO A 233 -12.11 -29.48 -37.99
#